data_AF-A0A1L3F1S2-F1
#
_entry.id   AF-A0A1L3F1S2-F1
#
_cell.length_a   1.000
_cell.length_b   1.000
_cell.length_c   1.000
_cell.angle_alpha   90.00
_cell.angle_beta   90.00
_cell.angle_gamma   90.00
#
_symmetry.space_group_name_H-M   'P 1'
#
loop_
_entity.id
_entity.type
_entity.pdbx_description
1 polymer ?
#
loop_
_entity_poly.entity_id
_entity_poly.type
_entity_poly.pdbx_seq_one_letter_code
_entity_poly.pdbx_strand_id
1 'polypeptide(L)'
;MIDEAVPETRGASDGTPADRTASRTVAVWDLPLRLWHWALAVSILAAWFTPTVYDTLHRIVGYTVLGLLAFRLVWGFWGSRYSRFRMVGVRLRVAPHYLWNLRRGMTGRYIGLNPAGTLMLVALLLATAISAITGAMSVTVTFFGLWWVEDTHAIASDAVIVLAVVHVLGVVLMGLLQRENLIRAMFTGRKRIRHHQ
;
A
#
# COMPACT_ATOMS: atom_id res chain seq x y z
N MET A 1 74.09 -31.67 -13.80
CA MET A 1 74.13 -30.53 -14.72
C MET A 1 73.31 -30.93 -15.93
N ILE A 2 72.36 -30.08 -16.33
CA ILE A 2 71.49 -30.13 -17.53
C ILE A 2 70.12 -30.83 -17.37
N ASP A 3 69.13 -29.97 -17.09
CA ASP A 3 67.74 -29.86 -17.60
C ASP A 3 66.86 -31.09 -17.81
N GLU A 4 65.91 -31.29 -16.89
CA GLU A 4 64.60 -31.86 -17.21
C GLU A 4 63.66 -30.75 -17.72
N ALA A 5 63.25 -30.86 -18.98
CA ALA A 5 62.27 -30.01 -19.62
C ALA A 5 60.85 -30.28 -19.08
N VAL A 6 60.25 -29.27 -18.44
CA VAL A 6 58.84 -29.24 -18.07
C VAL A 6 57.99 -28.88 -19.30
N PRO A 7 56.94 -29.63 -19.65
CA PRO A 7 55.98 -29.20 -20.65
C PRO A 7 54.96 -28.22 -20.03
N GLU A 8 54.95 -26.98 -20.53
CA GLU A 8 53.82 -26.06 -20.34
C GLU A 8 52.53 -26.69 -20.89
N THR A 9 51.52 -26.84 -20.02
CA THR A 9 50.13 -26.93 -20.48
C THR A 9 49.33 -25.79 -19.89
N ARG A 10 48.82 -25.00 -20.83
CA ARG A 10 47.93 -23.85 -20.68
C ARG A 10 46.62 -24.26 -20.00
N GLY A 11 46.12 -23.38 -19.14
CA GLY A 11 44.76 -23.46 -18.61
C GLY A 11 44.45 -22.24 -17.77
N ALA A 12 44.32 -21.09 -18.43
CA ALA A 12 43.91 -19.83 -17.83
C ALA A 12 42.71 -20.02 -16.89
N SER A 13 42.91 -19.78 -15.60
CA SER A 13 41.84 -19.53 -14.64
C SER A 13 41.32 -18.10 -14.85
N ASP A 14 40.75 -17.85 -16.01
CA ASP A 14 40.03 -16.61 -16.28
C ASP A 14 38.62 -16.70 -15.70
N GLY A 15 38.56 -16.90 -14.38
CA GLY A 15 37.35 -16.70 -13.60
C GLY A 15 37.15 -15.21 -13.44
N THR A 16 36.60 -14.56 -14.47
CA THR A 16 36.22 -13.14 -14.41
C THR A 16 35.40 -12.89 -13.14
N PRO A 17 35.79 -11.98 -12.21
CA PRO A 17 34.98 -11.65 -11.05
C PRO A 17 33.76 -10.77 -11.39
N ALA A 18 33.37 -10.69 -12.67
CA ALA A 18 32.35 -9.78 -13.16
C ALA A 18 30.97 -10.44 -13.25
N ASP A 19 30.43 -10.91 -12.11
CA ASP A 19 28.98 -11.01 -11.96
C ASP A 19 28.53 -11.03 -10.48
N ARG A 20 28.97 -10.04 -9.69
CA ARG A 20 28.48 -9.85 -8.30
C ARG A 20 27.75 -8.53 -8.07
N THR A 21 27.31 -7.87 -9.16
CA THR A 21 26.53 -6.62 -9.11
C THR A 21 25.21 -6.71 -9.88
N ALA A 22 24.68 -7.92 -10.11
CA ALA A 22 23.29 -8.07 -10.50
C ALA A 22 22.39 -7.58 -9.34
N SER A 23 21.94 -6.33 -9.41
CA SER A 23 20.96 -5.79 -8.48
C SER A 23 19.71 -6.66 -8.53
N ARG A 24 19.53 -7.55 -7.54
CA ARG A 24 18.34 -8.40 -7.42
C ARG A 24 17.13 -7.49 -7.18
N THR A 25 16.45 -7.13 -8.27
CA THR A 25 15.10 -6.57 -8.20
C THR A 25 14.15 -7.69 -7.81
N VAL A 26 13.83 -7.77 -6.53
CA VAL A 26 12.82 -8.69 -6.02
C VAL A 26 11.45 -8.06 -6.29
N ALA A 27 10.52 -8.83 -6.85
CA ALA A 27 9.11 -8.46 -6.94
C ALA A 27 8.53 -8.58 -5.53
N VAL A 28 8.29 -7.44 -4.87
CA VAL A 28 7.84 -7.41 -3.46
C VAL A 28 6.34 -7.18 -3.36
N TRP A 29 5.70 -6.67 -4.42
CA TRP A 29 4.27 -6.36 -4.43
C TRP A 29 3.55 -7.09 -5.56
N ASP A 30 2.56 -7.89 -5.18
CA ASP A 30 1.73 -8.66 -6.09
C ASP A 30 0.97 -7.73 -7.06
N LEU A 31 1.02 -8.03 -8.36
CA LEU A 31 0.32 -7.26 -9.41
C LEU A 31 -1.19 -7.06 -9.12
N PRO A 32 -1.95 -8.07 -8.63
CA PRO A 32 -3.37 -7.90 -8.28
C PRO A 32 -3.63 -6.83 -7.22
N LEU A 33 -2.79 -6.75 -6.19
CA LEU A 33 -2.97 -5.78 -5.10
C LEU A 33 -2.76 -4.34 -5.59
N ARG A 34 -1.83 -4.16 -6.53
CA ARG A 34 -1.54 -2.85 -7.13
C ARG A 34 -2.68 -2.39 -8.01
N LEU A 35 -3.19 -3.27 -8.87
CA LEU A 35 -4.34 -2.97 -9.71
C LEU A 35 -5.56 -2.61 -8.86
N TRP A 36 -5.82 -3.40 -7.81
CA TRP A 36 -6.89 -3.12 -6.86
C TRP A 36 -6.72 -1.74 -6.20
N HIS A 37 -5.52 -1.41 -5.72
CA HIS A 37 -5.29 -0.12 -5.08
C HIS A 37 -5.52 1.04 -6.05
N TRP A 38 -4.98 0.97 -7.28
CA TRP A 38 -5.17 2.04 -8.25
C TRP A 38 -6.62 2.17 -8.69
N ALA A 39 -7.34 1.05 -8.85
CA ALA A 39 -8.78 1.06 -9.09
C ALA A 39 -9.53 1.75 -7.95
N LEU A 40 -9.20 1.45 -6.69
CA LEU A 40 -9.81 2.10 -5.53
C LEU A 40 -9.49 3.60 -5.48
N ALA A 41 -8.23 3.99 -5.68
CA ALA A 41 -7.80 5.38 -5.64
C ALA A 41 -8.47 6.23 -6.73
N VAL A 42 -8.55 5.73 -7.97
CA VAL A 42 -9.26 6.39 -9.07
C VAL A 42 -10.75 6.48 -8.77
N SER A 43 -11.35 5.43 -8.21
CA SER A 43 -12.77 5.43 -7.85
C SER A 43 -13.09 6.46 -6.75
N ILE A 44 -12.24 6.56 -5.70
CA ILE A 44 -12.41 7.59 -4.65
C ILE A 44 -12.30 8.99 -5.25
N LEU A 45 -11.32 9.22 -6.14
CA LEU A 45 -11.14 10.51 -6.80
C LEU A 45 -12.34 10.86 -7.69
N ALA A 46 -12.85 9.91 -8.47
CA ALA A 46 -14.04 10.11 -9.28
C ALA A 46 -15.26 10.40 -8.40
N ALA A 47 -15.48 9.62 -7.33
CA ALA A 47 -16.59 9.81 -6.40
C ALA A 47 -16.57 11.18 -5.71
N TRP A 48 -15.39 11.77 -5.51
CA TRP A 48 -15.25 13.11 -4.93
C TRP A 48 -15.72 14.24 -5.85
N PHE A 49 -15.50 14.12 -7.17
CA PHE A 49 -15.88 15.15 -8.14
C PHE A 49 -17.33 15.05 -8.64
N THR A 50 -17.92 13.85 -8.58
CA THR A 50 -19.24 13.59 -9.14
C THR A 50 -20.48 13.97 -8.30
N PRO A 51 -20.47 14.22 -6.98
CA PRO A 51 -21.71 14.33 -6.20
C PRO A 51 -22.62 15.48 -6.63
N THR A 52 -22.05 16.60 -7.07
CA THR A 52 -22.79 17.84 -7.34
C THR A 52 -23.23 18.00 -8.80
N VAL A 53 -22.62 17.28 -9.73
CA VAL A 53 -22.84 17.42 -11.18
C VAL A 53 -23.32 16.12 -11.84
N TYR A 54 -22.93 14.97 -11.29
CA TYR A 54 -23.15 13.65 -11.91
C TYR A 54 -23.58 12.60 -10.88
N ASP A 55 -24.77 12.77 -10.28
CA ASP A 55 -25.31 11.86 -9.27
C ASP A 55 -25.31 10.37 -9.71
N THR A 56 -25.76 10.09 -10.93
CA THR A 56 -25.76 8.71 -11.44
C THR A 56 -24.35 8.11 -11.50
N LEU A 57 -23.36 8.91 -11.93
CA LEU A 57 -21.97 8.47 -11.95
C LEU A 57 -21.43 8.29 -10.53
N HIS A 58 -21.76 9.20 -9.61
CA HIS A 58 -21.39 9.08 -8.19
C HIS A 58 -21.89 7.75 -7.60
N ARG A 59 -23.15 7.39 -7.87
CA ARG A 59 -23.73 6.10 -7.43
C ARG A 59 -23.01 4.90 -8.03
N ILE A 60 -22.77 4.89 -9.35
CA ILE A 60 -22.05 3.79 -10.02
C ILE A 60 -20.65 3.60 -9.44
N VAL A 61 -19.92 4.72 -9.25
CA VAL A 61 -18.58 4.70 -8.67
C VAL A 61 -18.65 4.26 -7.19
N GLY A 62 -19.63 4.71 -6.42
CA GLY A 62 -19.86 4.29 -5.04
C GLY A 62 -20.08 2.79 -4.91
N TYR A 63 -20.91 2.19 -5.76
CA TYR A 63 -21.07 0.72 -5.81
C TYR A 63 -19.80 0.00 -6.26
N THR A 64 -19.03 0.60 -7.17
CA THR A 64 -17.72 0.07 -7.57
C THR A 64 -16.75 0.04 -6.39
N VAL A 65 -16.68 1.11 -5.60
CA VAL A 65 -15.89 1.17 -4.35
C VAL A 65 -16.34 0.08 -3.36
N LEU A 66 -17.65 -0.08 -3.17
CA LEU A 66 -18.20 -1.11 -2.28
C LEU A 66 -17.81 -2.52 -2.75
N GLY A 67 -17.89 -2.79 -4.05
CA GLY A 67 -17.45 -4.06 -4.65
C GLY A 67 -15.94 -4.30 -4.49
N LEU A 68 -15.11 -3.27 -4.72
CA LEU A 68 -13.67 -3.34 -4.50
C LEU A 68 -13.33 -3.61 -3.02
N LEU A 69 -14.07 -3.00 -2.08
CA LEU A 69 -13.92 -3.27 -0.65
C LEU A 69 -14.29 -4.72 -0.31
N ALA A 70 -15.43 -5.21 -0.78
CA ALA A 70 -15.85 -6.59 -0.57
C ALA A 70 -14.83 -7.58 -1.12
N PHE A 71 -14.36 -7.36 -2.36
CA PHE A 71 -13.27 -8.14 -2.96
C PHE A 71 -12.02 -8.11 -2.08
N ARG A 72 -11.64 -6.95 -1.55
CA ARG A 72 -10.46 -6.81 -0.69
C ARG A 72 -10.58 -7.57 0.61
N LEU A 73 -11.77 -7.59 1.21
CA LEU A 73 -12.05 -8.35 2.42
C LEU A 73 -11.91 -9.84 2.14
N VAL A 74 -12.62 -10.35 1.11
CA VAL A 74 -12.55 -11.76 0.70
C VAL A 74 -11.11 -12.18 0.37
N TRP A 75 -10.40 -11.39 -0.43
CA TRP A 75 -9.01 -11.64 -0.77
C TRP A 75 -8.07 -11.55 0.44
N GLY A 76 -8.37 -10.70 1.42
CA GLY A 76 -7.59 -10.61 2.65
C GLY A 76 -7.74 -11.82 3.57
N PHE A 77 -8.84 -12.58 3.44
CA PHE A 77 -9.03 -13.88 4.08
C PHE A 77 -8.39 -15.02 3.29
N TRP A 78 -8.45 -14.99 1.95
CA TRP A 78 -7.95 -16.07 1.06
C TRP A 78 -6.50 -15.91 0.57
N GLY A 79 -5.92 -14.72 0.71
CA GLY A 79 -4.61 -14.36 0.16
C GLY A 79 -3.41 -15.01 0.85
N SER A 80 -2.25 -14.98 0.16
CA SER A 80 -0.99 -15.64 0.53
C SER A 80 -0.49 -15.31 1.95
N ARG A 81 0.49 -16.08 2.46
CA ARG A 81 1.11 -16.00 3.81
C ARG A 81 1.44 -14.58 4.33
N TYR A 82 1.58 -13.58 3.45
CA TYR A 82 1.90 -12.18 3.76
C TYR A 82 0.70 -11.20 3.71
N SER A 83 -0.46 -11.62 3.19
CA SER A 83 -1.68 -10.79 3.01
C SER A 83 -2.72 -10.94 4.13
N ARG A 84 -2.49 -11.83 5.10
CA ARG A 84 -3.48 -12.15 6.13
C ARG A 84 -3.65 -11.00 7.13
N PHE A 85 -4.90 -10.61 7.36
CA PHE A 85 -5.33 -9.68 8.41
C PHE A 85 -4.79 -10.02 9.82
N ARG A 86 -4.29 -11.24 10.04
CA ARG A 86 -3.55 -11.64 11.24
C ARG A 86 -2.33 -10.76 11.54
N MET A 87 -1.61 -10.24 10.54
CA MET A 87 -0.50 -9.30 10.79
C MET A 87 -0.99 -7.89 11.12
N VAL A 88 -2.17 -7.48 10.64
CA VAL A 88 -2.78 -6.18 10.96
C VAL A 88 -3.16 -6.15 12.44
N GLY A 89 -3.81 -7.20 12.94
CA GLY A 89 -4.19 -7.30 14.36
C GLY A 89 -2.99 -7.29 15.33
N VAL A 90 -1.92 -8.03 15.01
CA VAL A 90 -0.69 -8.04 15.83
C VAL A 90 0.01 -6.68 15.82
N ARG A 91 0.03 -5.98 14.68
CA ARG A 91 0.71 -4.67 14.55
C ARG A 91 -0.12 -3.50 15.09
N LEU A 92 -1.45 -3.59 15.06
CA LEU A 92 -2.34 -2.58 15.63
C LEU A 92 -2.18 -2.48 17.15
N ARG A 93 -1.90 -3.60 17.84
CA ARG A 93 -1.59 -3.61 19.28
C ARG A 93 -0.28 -2.91 19.64
N VAL A 94 0.67 -2.78 18.70
CA VAL A 94 1.99 -2.14 18.91
C VAL A 94 2.02 -0.69 18.39
N ALA A 95 1.04 -0.29 17.57
CA ALA A 95 0.95 1.03 16.97
C ALA A 95 0.94 2.22 17.95
N PRO A 96 0.24 2.18 19.11
CA PRO A 96 0.21 3.31 20.04
C PRO A 96 1.59 3.59 20.65
N HIS A 97 2.30 2.53 21.02
CA HIS A 97 3.62 2.61 21.65
C HIS A 97 4.69 3.10 20.66
N TYR A 98 4.52 2.81 19.37
CA TYR A 98 5.38 3.33 18.31
C TYR A 98 5.11 4.81 18.01
N LEU A 99 3.84 5.23 17.95
CA LEU A 99 3.49 6.64 17.73
C LEU A 99 4.02 7.53 18.86
N TRP A 100 4.01 7.01 20.10
CA TRP A 100 4.61 7.64 21.26
C TRP A 100 6.14 7.79 21.14
N ASN A 101 6.83 6.74 20.69
CA ASN A 101 8.29 6.77 20.48
C ASN A 101 8.71 7.62 19.26
N LEU A 102 7.86 7.71 18.23
CA LEU A 102 8.05 8.58 17.08
C LEU A 102 7.94 10.07 17.49
N ARG A 103 6.99 10.39 18.38
CA ARG A 103 6.88 11.73 18.99
C ARG A 103 8.12 12.11 19.81
N ARG A 104 8.89 11.11 20.27
CA ARG A 104 10.16 11.27 21.00
C ARG A 104 11.42 11.19 20.13
N GLY A 105 11.28 11.12 18.79
CA GLY A 105 12.41 11.13 17.86
C GLY A 105 13.27 9.86 17.83
N MET A 106 12.85 8.77 18.47
CA MET A 106 13.60 7.51 18.51
C MET A 106 13.25 6.64 17.29
N THR A 107 13.71 7.02 16.11
CA THR A 107 13.43 6.26 14.88
C THR A 107 14.42 5.11 14.71
N GLY A 108 14.06 3.94 15.25
CA GLY A 108 14.64 2.67 14.81
C GLY A 108 14.37 2.47 13.31
N ARG A 109 15.37 2.01 12.56
CA ARG A 109 15.29 1.76 11.12
C ARG A 109 14.45 0.51 10.85
N TYR A 110 13.13 0.65 10.77
CA TYR A 110 12.24 -0.48 10.49
C TYR A 110 12.22 -0.78 8.99
N ILE A 111 12.70 -1.97 8.62
CA ILE A 111 12.70 -2.53 7.27
C ILE A 111 11.33 -3.20 7.02
N GLY A 112 10.24 -2.42 6.97
CA GLY A 112 8.86 -2.94 6.79
C GLY A 112 7.76 -1.87 6.79
N LEU A 113 6.48 -2.30 6.84
CA LEU A 113 5.34 -1.38 7.03
C LEU A 113 5.47 -0.69 8.39
N ASN A 114 5.75 0.61 8.35
CA ASN A 114 5.72 1.49 9.52
C ASN A 114 4.36 1.31 10.26
N PRO A 115 4.34 1.16 11.60
CA PRO A 115 3.10 1.10 12.38
C PRO A 115 2.13 2.25 12.07
N ALA A 116 2.63 3.44 11.74
CA ALA A 116 1.83 4.57 11.27
C ALA A 116 1.13 4.28 9.92
N GLY A 117 1.81 3.59 8.99
CA GLY A 117 1.21 3.16 7.73
C GLY A 117 0.14 2.08 7.91
N THR A 118 0.28 1.21 8.91
CA THR A 118 -0.74 0.22 9.26
C THR A 118 -1.98 0.88 9.86
N LEU A 119 -1.80 1.89 10.72
CA LEU A 119 -2.90 2.67 11.27
C LEU A 119 -3.66 3.42 10.17
N MET A 120 -2.93 4.06 9.25
CA MET A 120 -3.52 4.77 8.11
C MET A 120 -4.30 3.83 7.19
N LEU A 121 -3.78 2.63 6.92
CA LEU A 121 -4.51 1.61 6.15
C LEU A 121 -5.85 1.26 6.81
N VAL A 122 -5.86 1.02 8.12
CA VAL A 122 -7.09 0.69 8.85
C VAL A 122 -8.05 1.86 8.85
N ALA A 123 -7.57 3.08 9.10
CA ALA A 123 -8.38 4.30 9.10
C ALA A 123 -9.05 4.53 7.73
N LEU A 124 -8.28 4.45 6.64
CA LEU A 124 -8.80 4.62 5.28
C LEU A 124 -9.81 3.52 4.91
N LEU A 125 -9.53 2.26 5.22
CA LEU A 125 -10.47 1.17 4.95
C LEU A 125 -11.78 1.33 5.72
N LEU A 126 -11.70 1.71 7.00
CA LEU A 126 -12.88 1.90 7.84
C LEU A 126 -13.70 3.10 7.37
N ALA A 127 -13.08 4.26 7.15
CA ALA A 127 -13.78 5.45 6.68
C ALA A 127 -14.42 5.22 5.30
N THR A 128 -13.69 4.57 4.37
CA THR A 128 -14.23 4.24 3.04
C THR A 128 -15.39 3.24 3.13
N ALA A 129 -15.31 2.26 4.02
CA ALA A 129 -16.40 1.31 4.24
C ALA A 129 -17.65 1.99 4.82
N ILE A 130 -17.48 2.85 5.84
CA ILE A 130 -18.60 3.60 6.42
C ILE A 130 -19.25 4.47 5.35
N SER A 131 -18.47 5.25 4.60
CA SER A 131 -18.99 6.11 3.52
C SER A 131 -19.69 5.30 2.43
N ALA A 132 -19.10 4.21 1.94
CA ALA A 132 -19.71 3.40 0.88
C ALA A 132 -21.00 2.69 1.32
N ILE A 133 -21.04 2.17 2.56
CA ILE A 133 -22.24 1.51 3.11
C ILE A 133 -23.36 2.53 3.33
N THR A 134 -23.06 3.66 3.97
CA THR A 134 -24.07 4.70 4.23
C THR A 134 -24.58 5.33 2.93
N GLY A 135 -23.73 5.50 1.92
CA GLY A 135 -24.15 5.94 0.58
C GLY A 135 -25.02 4.92 -0.15
N ALA A 136 -24.77 3.62 0.02
CA ALA A 136 -25.66 2.58 -0.51
C ALA A 136 -27.00 2.51 0.26
N MET A 137 -26.99 2.81 1.55
CA MET A 137 -28.20 2.89 2.37
C MET A 137 -29.06 4.10 1.98
N SER A 138 -28.47 5.28 1.77
CA SER A 138 -29.24 6.51 1.48
C SER A 138 -30.09 6.43 0.21
N VAL A 139 -29.71 5.58 -0.74
CA VAL A 139 -30.47 5.34 -1.99
C VAL A 139 -31.49 4.20 -1.89
N THR A 140 -31.58 3.53 -0.74
CA THR A 140 -32.53 2.44 -0.50
C THR A 140 -33.79 2.98 0.16
N VAL A 141 -34.97 2.53 -0.28
CA VAL A 141 -36.29 3.01 0.19
C VAL A 141 -36.41 2.97 1.73
N THR A 142 -35.85 1.95 2.38
CA THR A 142 -35.89 1.78 3.84
C THR A 142 -35.16 2.87 4.62
N PHE A 143 -34.10 3.45 4.05
CA PHE A 143 -33.22 4.40 4.73
C PHE A 143 -33.20 5.78 4.07
N PHE A 144 -34.02 5.98 3.03
CA PHE A 144 -34.14 7.22 2.28
C PHE A 144 -34.64 8.36 3.17
N GLY A 145 -33.96 9.51 3.18
CA GLY A 145 -34.31 10.69 3.96
C GLY A 145 -33.97 10.60 5.45
N LEU A 146 -33.26 9.56 5.89
CA LEU A 146 -32.78 9.49 7.27
C LEU A 146 -31.53 10.36 7.44
N TRP A 147 -31.69 11.47 8.17
CA TRP A 147 -30.63 12.45 8.42
C TRP A 147 -29.31 11.84 8.89
N TRP A 148 -29.36 10.85 9.79
CA TRP A 148 -28.15 10.22 10.32
C TRP A 148 -27.38 9.43 9.25
N VAL A 149 -28.06 8.88 8.24
CA VAL A 149 -27.41 8.12 7.14
C VAL A 149 -26.71 9.10 6.20
N GLU A 150 -27.40 10.16 5.81
CA GLU A 150 -26.88 11.20 4.92
C GLU A 150 -25.71 11.96 5.56
N ASP A 151 -25.85 12.36 6.82
CA ASP A 151 -24.82 13.06 7.58
C ASP A 151 -23.60 12.16 7.83
N THR A 152 -23.82 10.89 8.18
CA THR A 152 -22.70 9.92 8.32
C THR A 152 -21.98 9.72 6.99
N HIS A 153 -22.71 9.61 5.87
CA HIS A 153 -22.10 9.50 4.55
C HIS A 153 -21.24 10.73 4.23
N ALA A 154 -21.77 11.93 4.46
CA ALA A 154 -21.07 13.20 4.24
C ALA A 154 -19.78 13.28 5.07
N ILE A 155 -19.90 13.14 6.40
CA ILE A 155 -18.75 13.20 7.33
C ILE A 155 -17.71 12.13 7.00
N ALA A 156 -18.15 10.90 6.72
CA ALA A 156 -17.23 9.81 6.37
C ALA A 156 -16.54 10.06 5.03
N SER A 157 -17.25 10.60 4.04
CA SER A 157 -16.69 10.93 2.72
C SER A 157 -15.60 12.01 2.82
N ASP A 158 -15.85 13.07 3.59
CA ASP A 158 -14.86 14.12 3.86
C ASP A 158 -13.63 13.55 4.60
N ALA A 159 -13.87 12.69 5.59
CA ALA A 159 -12.79 12.02 6.31
C ALA A 159 -11.92 11.15 5.38
N VAL A 160 -12.51 10.45 4.41
CA VAL A 160 -11.76 9.68 3.40
C VAL A 160 -10.82 10.58 2.61
N ILE A 161 -11.28 11.75 2.15
CA ILE A 161 -10.47 12.69 1.38
C ILE A 161 -9.32 13.24 2.23
N VAL A 162 -9.61 13.71 3.44
CA VAL A 162 -8.58 14.21 4.36
C VAL A 162 -7.54 13.14 4.65
N LEU A 163 -7.96 11.92 4.99
CA LEU A 163 -7.05 10.80 5.25
C LEU A 163 -6.25 10.41 4.00
N ALA A 164 -6.84 10.49 2.80
CA ALA A 164 -6.14 10.19 1.55
C ALA A 164 -5.02 11.21 1.29
N VAL A 165 -5.29 12.51 1.50
CA VAL A 165 -4.27 13.56 1.39
C VAL A 165 -3.15 13.32 2.40
N VAL A 166 -3.48 13.07 3.67
CA VAL A 166 -2.49 12.78 4.72
C VAL A 166 -1.69 11.52 4.39
N HIS A 167 -2.32 10.49 3.82
CA HIS A 167 -1.65 9.28 3.37
C HIS A 167 -0.62 9.57 2.28
N VAL A 168 -0.99 10.31 1.23
CA VAL A 168 -0.08 10.69 0.14
C VAL A 168 1.09 11.51 0.68
N LEU A 169 0.83 12.50 1.54
CA LEU A 169 1.88 13.30 2.19
C LEU A 169 2.82 12.43 3.03
N GLY A 170 2.27 11.48 3.81
CA GLY A 170 3.05 10.54 4.60
C GLY A 170 3.94 9.63 3.76
N VAL A 171 3.44 9.16 2.60
CA VAL A 171 4.22 8.36 1.64
C VAL A 171 5.34 9.18 1.00
N VAL A 172 5.06 10.43 0.61
CA VAL A 172 6.07 11.34 0.05
C VAL A 172 7.14 11.65 1.10
N LEU A 173 6.75 12.02 2.32
CA LEU A 173 7.66 12.32 3.41
C LEU A 173 8.55 11.12 3.74
N MET A 174 7.98 9.92 3.90
CA MET A 174 8.78 8.72 4.13
C MET A 174 9.68 8.38 2.94
N GLY A 175 9.24 8.60 1.71
CA GLY A 175 10.07 8.40 0.52
C GLY A 175 11.29 9.32 0.49
N LEU A 176 11.10 10.58 0.89
CA LEU A 176 12.18 11.57 1.02
C LEU A 176 13.14 11.21 2.17
N LEU A 177 12.64 10.87 3.36
CA LEU A 177 13.48 10.51 4.51
C LEU A 177 14.28 9.21 4.26
N GLN A 178 13.65 8.20 3.66
CA GLN A 178 14.28 6.90 3.43
C GLN A 178 15.09 6.85 2.13
N ARG A 179 15.04 7.91 1.31
CA ARG A 179 15.62 7.98 -0.05
C ARG A 179 15.22 6.79 -0.94
N GLU A 180 14.05 6.21 -0.68
CA GLU A 180 13.46 5.13 -1.47
C GLU A 180 12.21 5.65 -2.18
N ASN A 181 12.13 5.49 -3.50
CA ASN A 181 10.96 5.89 -4.27
C ASN A 181 9.81 4.88 -4.09
N LEU A 182 9.09 4.99 -2.97
CA LEU A 182 7.91 4.18 -2.63
C LEU A 182 6.82 4.27 -3.71
N ILE A 183 6.60 5.45 -4.27
CA ILE A 183 5.67 5.67 -5.38
C ILE A 183 6.09 4.85 -6.61
N ARG A 184 7.39 4.86 -6.95
CA ARG A 184 7.91 4.05 -8.07
C ARG A 184 7.76 2.55 -7.79
N ALA A 185 7.96 2.10 -6.56
CA ALA A 185 7.72 0.71 -6.17
C ALA A 185 6.25 0.29 -6.37
N MET A 186 5.31 1.22 -6.19
CA MET A 186 3.89 1.00 -6.40
C MET A 186 3.47 0.95 -7.89
N PHE A 187 4.23 1.59 -8.77
CA PHE A 187 4.06 1.48 -10.24
C PHE A 187 4.88 0.38 -10.90
N THR A 188 5.98 -0.06 -10.29
CA THR A 188 6.88 -1.03 -10.92
C THR A 188 6.87 -2.40 -10.25
N GLY A 189 6.34 -2.55 -9.03
CA GLY A 189 6.30 -3.80 -8.28
C GLY A 189 7.67 -4.33 -7.84
N ARG A 190 8.76 -3.63 -8.20
CA ARG A 190 10.14 -4.05 -7.97
C ARG A 190 10.78 -3.17 -6.92
N LYS A 191 11.28 -3.77 -5.84
CA LYS A 191 12.16 -3.08 -4.89
C LYS A 191 13.61 -3.30 -5.34
N ARG A 192 14.37 -2.22 -5.50
CA ARG A 192 15.82 -2.31 -5.76
C ARG A 192 16.53 -2.41 -4.42
N ILE A 193 16.94 -3.62 -4.02
CA ILE A 193 17.77 -3.80 -2.84
C ILE A 193 19.19 -3.36 -3.22
N ARG A 194 19.62 -2.19 -2.70
CA ARG A 194 21.03 -1.81 -2.74
C ARG A 194 21.67 -2.36 -1.47
N HIS A 195 22.50 -3.40 -1.60
CA HIS A 195 23.38 -3.82 -0.51
C HIS A 195 24.32 -2.65 -0.23
N HIS A 196 24.21 -2.04 0.95
CA HIS A 196 25.30 -1.23 1.49
C HIS A 196 26.04 -2.14 2.47
N GLN A 197 27.29 -2.48 2.11
CA GLN A 197 28.30 -2.88 3.09
C GLN A 197 28.58 -1.69 4.01
#